data_AF-A0A370EC04-F1
#
_entry.id   AF-A0A370EC04-F1
#
_cell.length_a   1.000
_cell.length_b   1.000
_cell.length_c   1.000
_cell.angle_alpha   90.00
_cell.angle_beta   90.00
_cell.angle_gamma   90.00
#
_symmetry.space_group_name_H-M   'P 1'
#
loop_
_entity.id
_entity.type
_entity.pdbx_description
1 polymer ?
#
loop_
_entity_poly.entity_id
_entity_poly.type
_entity_poly.pdbx_seq_one_letter_code
_entity_poly.pdbx_strand_id
1 'polypeptide(L)'
;MKEVEQIYFNEFGVAFHWKKNNTVLKEKVQIVFKETGFYLSYEEIKAFAELIENTCEEVGCDACSHRGGCHKFLLKTPLKQVDLAVSKSELFQIKDLVEGTLFNMDLYDYLNKICRN
;
A
#
# COMPACT_ATOMS: atom_id res chain seq x y z
N MET A 1 12.35 16.72 -16.17
CA MET A 1 11.19 15.99 -16.69
C MET A 1 10.81 14.98 -15.62
N LYS A 2 9.63 15.11 -14.98
CA LYS A 2 9.22 14.15 -13.95
C LYS A 2 8.47 13.01 -14.64
N GLU A 3 9.14 11.88 -14.79
CA GLU A 3 8.60 10.66 -15.44
C GLU A 3 7.64 9.87 -14.52
N VAL A 4 7.33 10.42 -13.34
CA VAL A 4 6.44 9.82 -12.34
C VAL A 4 5.43 10.84 -11.81
N GLU A 5 4.20 10.39 -11.59
CA GLU A 5 3.15 11.11 -10.86
C GLU A 5 3.04 10.55 -9.46
N GLN A 6 3.47 11.31 -8.47
CA GLN A 6 3.35 10.90 -7.07
C GLN A 6 1.89 10.99 -6.63
N ILE A 7 1.38 9.91 -6.02
CA ILE A 7 0.00 9.80 -5.53
C ILE A 7 -0.01 10.11 -4.03
N TYR A 8 0.81 9.39 -3.28
CA TYR A 8 0.90 9.49 -1.84
C TYR A 8 2.29 9.07 -1.37
N PHE A 9 2.73 9.57 -0.23
CA PHE A 9 3.97 9.17 0.41
C PHE A 9 3.84 9.32 1.91
N ASN A 10 4.59 8.51 2.63
CA ASN A 10 4.83 8.70 4.06
C ASN A 10 6.31 8.51 4.36
N GLU A 11 6.68 8.45 5.64
CA GLU A 11 8.06 8.27 6.08
C GLU A 11 8.66 6.90 5.71
N PHE A 12 7.81 5.93 5.37
CA PHE A 12 8.17 4.54 5.08
C PHE A 12 8.25 4.22 3.58
N GLY A 13 7.49 4.94 2.75
CA GLY A 13 7.42 4.65 1.33
C GLY A 13 6.68 5.69 0.50
N VAL A 14 6.62 5.43 -0.81
CA VAL A 14 6.03 6.29 -1.82
C VAL A 14 5.22 5.47 -2.81
N ALA A 15 4.07 6.01 -3.20
CA ALA A 15 3.24 5.47 -4.27
C ALA A 15 3.17 6.46 -5.43
N PHE A 16 3.38 5.96 -6.64
CA PHE A 16 3.37 6.78 -7.84
C PHE A 16 2.91 6.01 -9.08
N HIS A 17 2.39 6.75 -10.06
CA HIS A 17 2.16 6.27 -11.42
C HIS A 17 3.34 6.60 -12.32
N TRP A 18 3.56 5.74 -13.31
CA TRP A 18 4.51 6.02 -14.38
C TRP A 18 3.88 6.90 -15.45
N LYS A 19 4.64 7.91 -15.91
CA LYS A 19 4.28 8.72 -17.07
C LYS A 19 5.09 8.24 -18.26
N LYS A 20 4.41 7.82 -19.34
CA LYS A 20 5.06 7.50 -20.62
C LYS A 20 4.50 8.43 -21.69
N ASN A 21 5.37 9.19 -22.35
CA ASN A 21 5.00 10.14 -23.41
C ASN A 21 3.86 11.10 -23.02
N ASN A 22 3.96 11.73 -21.84
CA ASN A 22 2.96 12.67 -21.32
C ASN A 22 1.58 12.05 -20.97
N THR A 23 1.43 10.74 -21.08
CA THR A 23 0.24 9.99 -20.65
C THR A 23 0.54 9.26 -19.34
N VAL A 24 -0.30 9.49 -18.33
CA VAL A 24 -0.24 8.78 -17.05
C VAL A 24 -0.77 7.37 -17.26
N LEU A 25 0.05 6.35 -17.01
CA LEU A 25 -0.37 4.96 -17.01
C LEU A 25 -1.16 4.70 -15.72
N LYS A 26 -2.46 4.97 -15.78
CA LYS A 26 -3.39 4.78 -14.64
C LYS A 26 -3.69 3.31 -14.35
N GLU A 27 -3.33 2.40 -15.24
CA GLU A 27 -3.61 0.96 -15.10
C GLU A 27 -2.87 0.31 -13.93
N LYS A 28 -1.67 0.81 -13.59
CA LYS A 28 -0.87 0.24 -12.50
C LYS A 28 -0.20 1.33 -11.69
N VAL A 29 -0.14 1.08 -10.39
CA VAL A 29 0.53 1.95 -9.42
C VAL A 29 1.72 1.20 -8.88
N GLN A 30 2.84 1.90 -8.80
CA GLN A 30 4.01 1.37 -8.11
C GLN A 30 4.03 1.91 -6.69
N ILE A 31 3.96 0.99 -5.73
CA ILE A 31 4.14 1.29 -4.31
C ILE A 31 5.52 0.79 -3.91
N VAL A 32 6.38 1.70 -3.48
CA VAL A 32 7.74 1.41 -3.05
C VAL A 32 7.86 1.69 -1.57
N PHE A 33 8.33 0.72 -0.81
CA PHE A 33 8.65 0.89 0.60
C PHE A 33 9.89 0.07 0.96
N LYS A 34 10.72 0.62 1.85
CA LYS A 34 12.09 0.13 2.10
C LYS A 34 12.92 -0.02 0.80
N GLU A 35 13.11 -1.26 0.36
CA GLU A 35 13.91 -1.66 -0.80
C GLU A 35 13.07 -2.48 -1.81
N THR A 36 11.76 -2.58 -1.57
CA THR A 36 10.84 -3.38 -2.39
C THR A 36 9.84 -2.48 -3.09
N GLY A 37 9.68 -2.67 -4.40
CA GLY A 37 8.66 -2.01 -5.21
C GLY A 37 7.63 -3.01 -5.70
N PHE A 38 6.37 -2.79 -5.37
CA PHE A 38 5.24 -3.57 -5.87
C PHE A 38 4.56 -2.83 -7.01
N TYR A 39 4.31 -3.53 -8.11
CA TYR A 39 3.46 -3.05 -9.20
C TYR A 39 2.09 -3.66 -9.04
N LEU A 40 1.14 -2.86 -8.56
CA LEU A 40 -0.19 -3.33 -8.22
C LEU A 40 -1.24 -2.57 -9.02
N SER A 41 -2.28 -3.31 -9.41
CA SER A 41 -3.52 -2.75 -9.96
C SER A 41 -4.40 -2.23 -8.82
N TYR A 42 -5.38 -1.37 -9.11
CA TYR A 42 -6.30 -0.85 -8.08
C TYR A 42 -6.95 -1.97 -7.24
N GLU A 43 -7.40 -3.05 -7.89
CA GLU A 43 -7.98 -4.22 -7.22
C GLU A 43 -6.98 -4.93 -6.30
N GLU A 44 -5.71 -5.01 -6.71
CA GLU A 44 -4.65 -5.63 -5.90
C GLU A 44 -4.28 -4.77 -4.71
N ILE A 45 -4.35 -3.43 -4.83
CA ILE A 45 -4.12 -2.49 -3.72
C ILE A 45 -5.24 -2.60 -2.70
N LYS A 46 -6.49 -2.69 -3.17
CA LYS A 46 -7.64 -2.93 -2.31
C LYS A 46 -7.52 -4.27 -1.57
N ALA A 47 -7.21 -5.34 -2.29
CA ALA A 47 -6.94 -6.64 -1.67
C ALA A 47 -5.77 -6.57 -0.69
N PHE A 48 -4.73 -5.79 -0.99
CA PHE A 48 -3.60 -5.62 -0.07
C PHE A 48 -4.01 -4.89 1.21
N ALA A 49 -4.84 -3.84 1.11
CA ALA A 49 -5.39 -3.14 2.28
C ALA A 49 -6.18 -4.11 3.18
N GLU A 50 -7.04 -4.94 2.59
CA GLU A 50 -7.79 -5.97 3.33
C GLU A 50 -6.85 -6.99 4.00
N LEU A 51 -5.82 -7.46 3.30
CA LEU A 51 -4.83 -8.39 3.88
C LEU A 51 -4.06 -7.78 5.06
N ILE A 52 -3.69 -6.50 4.94
CA ILE A 52 -3.01 -5.75 6.01
C ILE A 52 -3.92 -5.60 7.23
N GLU A 53 -5.20 -5.29 7.01
CA GLU A 53 -6.19 -5.16 8.07
C GLU A 53 -6.40 -6.47 8.83
N ASN A 54 -6.64 -7.57 8.10
CA ASN A 54 -6.75 -8.91 8.70
C ASN A 54 -5.50 -9.27 9.52
N THR A 55 -4.30 -8.99 8.97
CA THR A 55 -3.04 -9.24 9.68
C THR A 55 -2.93 -8.35 10.93
N CYS A 56 -3.38 -7.10 10.87
CA CYS A 56 -3.36 -6.18 11.99
C CYS A 56 -4.30 -6.62 13.13
N GLU A 57 -5.45 -7.21 12.79
CA GLU A 57 -6.36 -7.83 13.76
C GLU A 57 -5.72 -9.07 14.41
N GLU A 58 -5.05 -9.92 13.64
CA GLU A 58 -4.30 -11.08 14.15
C GLU A 58 -3.09 -10.67 15.02
N VAL A 59 -2.47 -9.53 14.74
CA VAL A 59 -1.37 -8.92 15.53
C VAL A 59 -1.85 -8.44 16.91
N GLY A 60 -3.17 -8.33 17.13
CA GLY A 60 -3.81 -8.12 18.43
C GLY A 60 -3.60 -9.31 19.39
N CYS A 61 -2.35 -9.54 19.78
CA CYS A 61 -1.92 -10.59 20.70
C CYS A 61 -2.45 -10.33 22.13
N ASP A 62 -3.73 -10.58 22.38
CA ASP A 62 -4.26 -10.71 23.74
C ASP A 62 -3.85 -12.06 24.37
N ALA A 63 -3.54 -13.06 23.52
CA ALA A 63 -3.27 -14.45 23.93
C ALA A 63 -1.80 -14.91 23.84
N CYS A 64 -0.83 -14.04 23.50
CA CYS A 64 0.57 -14.47 23.36
C CYS A 64 1.33 -14.39 24.70
N SER A 65 1.75 -15.55 25.22
CA SER A 65 2.55 -15.69 26.45
C SER A 65 3.95 -15.05 26.36
N HIS A 66 4.36 -14.54 25.19
CA HIS A 66 5.64 -13.87 24.96
C HIS A 66 5.43 -12.34 24.86
N ARG A 67 5.11 -11.69 26.00
CA ARG A 67 4.83 -10.25 26.17
C ARG A 67 5.96 -9.27 25.82
N GLY A 68 6.98 -9.68 25.06
CA GLY A 68 8.08 -8.80 24.65
C GLY A 68 8.87 -9.25 23.43
N GLY A 69 8.45 -10.29 22.71
CA GLY A 69 9.30 -10.97 21.71
C GLY A 69 8.75 -11.11 20.29
N CYS A 70 7.48 -10.79 20.02
CA CYS A 70 6.94 -10.82 18.65
C CYS A 70 7.46 -9.61 17.84
N HIS A 71 8.72 -9.70 17.43
CA HIS A 71 9.40 -8.63 16.70
C HIS A 71 9.05 -8.59 15.21
N LYS A 72 8.55 -9.69 14.63
CA LYS A 72 8.28 -9.80 13.18
C LYS A 72 7.00 -10.60 12.93
N PHE A 73 6.12 -10.04 12.12
CA PHE A 73 4.88 -10.61 11.62
C PHE A 73 5.04 -10.90 10.13
N LEU A 74 4.36 -11.94 9.66
CA LEU A 74 4.36 -12.28 8.24
C LEU A 74 3.15 -11.60 7.58
N LEU A 75 3.40 -10.51 6.89
CA LEU A 75 2.40 -9.81 6.09
C LEU A 75 2.27 -10.49 4.73
N LYS A 76 1.07 -10.98 4.44
CA LYS A 76 0.73 -11.51 3.11
C LYS A 76 0.59 -10.35 2.12
N THR A 77 1.18 -10.51 0.95
CA THR A 77 1.00 -9.55 -0.14
C THR A 77 0.00 -10.10 -1.16
N PRO A 78 -0.62 -9.24 -2.00
CA PRO A 78 -1.48 -9.69 -3.11
C PRO A 78 -0.72 -10.61 -4.10
N LEU A 79 0.62 -10.55 -4.11
CA LEU A 79 1.45 -11.49 -4.84
C LEU A 79 1.60 -12.77 -4.01
N LYS A 80 0.88 -13.83 -4.42
CA LYS A 80 0.87 -15.16 -3.75
C LYS A 80 2.25 -15.81 -3.51
N GLN A 81 3.30 -15.27 -4.10
CA GLN A 81 4.68 -15.80 -4.03
C GLN A 81 5.58 -14.96 -3.11
N VAL A 82 5.08 -13.85 -2.56
CA VAL A 82 5.88 -12.91 -1.77
C VAL A 82 5.17 -12.65 -0.45
N ASP A 83 5.82 -13.05 0.64
CA ASP A 83 5.44 -12.68 2.00
C ASP A 83 6.50 -11.77 2.59
N LEU A 84 6.07 -10.79 3.38
CA LEU A 84 6.97 -9.79 3.97
C LEU A 84 7.03 -9.98 5.48
N ALA A 85 8.25 -10.12 6.02
CA ALA A 85 8.46 -10.08 7.47
C ALA A 85 8.57 -8.61 7.92
N VAL A 86 7.57 -8.14 8.67
CA VAL A 86 7.43 -6.74 9.11
C VAL A 86 7.23 -6.63 10.61
N SER A 87 7.81 -5.62 11.25
CA SER A 87 7.49 -5.30 12.66
C SER A 87 6.15 -4.58 12.77
N LYS A 88 5.57 -4.51 13.98
CA LYS A 88 4.29 -3.82 14.22
C LYS A 88 4.28 -2.38 13.68
N SER A 89 5.32 -1.59 13.98
CA SER A 89 5.44 -0.21 13.49
C SER A 89 5.55 -0.12 11.96
N GLU A 90 6.14 -1.13 11.32
CA GLU A 90 6.26 -1.19 9.86
C GLU A 90 4.93 -1.57 9.22
N LEU A 91 4.19 -2.50 9.85
CA LEU A 91 2.84 -2.86 9.43
C LEU A 91 1.91 -1.64 9.40
N PHE A 92 1.91 -0.81 10.45
CA PHE A 92 1.11 0.41 10.49
C PHE A 92 1.53 1.43 9.42
N GLN A 93 2.83 1.58 9.17
CA GLN A 93 3.30 2.48 8.12
C GLN A 93 2.96 1.97 6.71
N ILE A 94 2.98 0.65 6.48
CA ILE A 94 2.51 0.04 5.23
C ILE A 94 1.01 0.23 5.09
N LYS A 95 0.24 0.04 6.18
CA LYS A 95 -1.19 0.28 6.22
C LYS A 95 -1.51 1.70 5.77
N ASP A 96 -0.90 2.70 6.42
CA ASP A 96 -1.07 4.12 6.08
C ASP A 96 -0.71 4.42 4.61
N LEU A 97 0.39 3.85 4.11
CA LEU A 97 0.82 4.06 2.73
C LEU A 97 -0.20 3.50 1.73
N VAL A 98 -0.70 2.28 1.96
CA VAL A 98 -1.65 1.60 1.07
C VAL A 98 -3.02 2.27 1.13
N GLU A 99 -3.52 2.58 2.33
CA GLU A 99 -4.80 3.28 2.50
C GLU A 99 -4.77 4.70 1.93
N GLY A 100 -3.71 5.47 2.20
CA GLY A 100 -3.55 6.82 1.65
C GLY A 100 -3.46 6.82 0.13
N THR A 101 -2.85 5.78 -0.45
CA THR A 101 -2.77 5.57 -1.90
C THR A 101 -4.14 5.24 -2.49
N LEU A 102 -4.90 4.33 -1.86
CA LEU A 102 -6.25 3.96 -2.28
C LEU A 102 -7.19 5.17 -2.21
N PHE A 103 -7.18 5.89 -1.08
CA PHE A 103 -7.98 7.08 -0.86
C PHE A 103 -7.73 8.17 -1.91
N ASN A 104 -6.46 8.45 -2.24
CA ASN A 104 -6.15 9.43 -3.28
C ASN A 104 -6.68 8.99 -4.65
N MET A 105 -6.58 7.71 -4.99
CA MET A 105 -7.14 7.19 -6.26
C MET A 105 -8.66 7.34 -6.31
N ASP A 106 -9.36 6.97 -5.24
CA ASP A 106 -10.82 7.12 -5.15
C ASP A 106 -11.23 8.59 -5.21
N LEU A 107 -10.48 9.49 -4.56
CA LEU A 107 -10.71 10.92 -4.62
C LEU A 107 -10.52 11.47 -6.04
N TYR A 108 -9.46 11.06 -6.74
CA TYR A 108 -9.24 11.47 -8.13
C TYR A 108 -10.33 10.95 -9.07
N ASP A 109 -10.80 9.72 -8.89
CA ASP A 109 -11.92 9.17 -9.66
C ASP A 109 -13.21 9.98 -9.40
N TYR A 110 -13.51 10.26 -8.13
CA TYR A 110 -14.65 11.04 -7.72
C TYR A 110 -14.63 12.47 -8.29
N LEU A 111 -13.50 13.17 -8.19
CA LEU A 111 -13.33 14.51 -8.76
C LEU A 111 -13.48 14.51 -10.29
N ASN A 112 -12.94 13.51 -10.98
CA ASN A 112 -13.11 13.38 -12.43
C ASN A 112 -14.57 13.14 -12.84
N LYS A 113 -15.34 12.43 -12.01
CA LYS A 113 -16.79 12.25 -12.23
C LYS A 113 -17.55 13.55 -12.06
N ILE A 114 -17.22 14.36 -11.06
CA ILE A 114 -17.90 15.65 -10.82
C ILE A 114 -17.54 16.69 -11.89
N CYS A 115 -16.27 16.82 -12.25
CA CYS A 115 -15.81 17.83 -13.22
C CYS A 115 -16.21 17.53 -14.68
N ARG A 116 -16.86 16.40 -14.94
CA ARG A 116 -17.42 16.05 -16.25
C ARG A 116 -18.89 16.45 -16.43
N ASN A 117 -19.50 17.08 -15.43
CA ASN A 117 -20.81 17.73 -15.50
C ASN A 117 -20.67 19.24 -15.68
#